data_AF-A0A920SFF0-F1
#
_entry.id   AF-A0A920SFF0-F1
#
_cell.length_a   1.000
_cell.length_b   1.000
_cell.length_c   1.000
_cell.angle_alpha   90.00
_cell.angle_beta   90.00
_cell.angle_gamma   90.00
#
_symmetry.space_group_name_H-M   'P 1'
#
loop_
_entity.id
_entity.type
_entity.pdbx_description
1 polymer ?
#
loop_
_entity_poly.entity_id
_entity_poly.type
_entity_poly.pdbx_seq_one_letter_code
_entity_poly.pdbx_strand_id
1 'polypeptide(L)'
;MHAGFWLNDGLVMSESLVVPMTAGLIGMAVRTSGDPRARNVVLLGIVGGLAALTRAELLLALPILAIPLLTGRHLRGDGPSGFIRLQRYVTVGLVTAAVMGPWVVRNLAVFDEPVWLSNGTGILIAQTNCHDTYYGEKQGSWRFECALPPPLGPEGQAVDESVRDVEYRRRGIDYLTDHPRRFATHVVPKRIGRYWGLYAPINQLQADTLVEGRSFRLSVLGLAQFAVVAALAASGHERFDDYVAHSCSLPPCPSWEP
;
A
#
# COMPACT_ATOMS: atom_id res chain seq x y z
N MET A 1 -19.29 7.62 7.94
CA MET A 1 -17.93 7.89 7.41
C MET A 1 -16.94 7.18 8.34
N HIS A 2 -16.00 6.40 7.80
CA HIS A 2 -15.03 5.65 8.62
C HIS A 2 -14.08 6.63 9.33
N ALA A 3 -13.90 6.49 10.64
CA ALA A 3 -13.11 7.39 11.48
C ALA A 3 -11.65 7.48 11.00
N GLY A 4 -11.09 6.35 10.57
CA GLY A 4 -9.73 6.29 10.05
C GLY A 4 -9.46 7.12 8.79
N PHE A 5 -10.49 7.62 8.07
CA PHE A 5 -10.27 8.47 6.90
C PHE A 5 -9.98 9.94 7.22
N TRP A 6 -10.46 10.45 8.36
CA TRP A 6 -10.32 11.86 8.73
C TRP A 6 -9.53 12.08 10.02
N LEU A 7 -9.26 11.00 10.77
CA LEU A 7 -8.51 11.06 12.02
C LEU A 7 -7.11 11.67 11.84
N ASN A 8 -6.52 11.52 10.65
CA ASN A 8 -5.20 12.05 10.30
C ASN A 8 -5.24 13.46 9.69
N ASP A 9 -6.42 14.00 9.36
CA ASP A 9 -6.55 15.31 8.68
C ASP A 9 -6.12 16.47 9.56
N GLY A 10 -6.32 16.36 10.88
CA GLY A 10 -5.81 17.33 11.84
C GLY A 10 -4.31 17.26 12.09
N LEU A 11 -3.62 16.22 11.60
CA LEU A 11 -2.20 15.96 11.85
C LEU A 11 -1.30 16.36 10.68
N VAL A 12 -1.88 16.86 9.57
CA VAL A 12 -1.17 17.31 8.35
C VAL A 12 -0.17 16.24 7.85
N MET A 13 -0.55 14.97 7.99
CA MET A 13 0.26 13.85 7.54
C MET A 13 -0.01 13.54 6.06
N SER A 14 0.95 12.89 5.40
CA SER A 14 0.83 12.46 3.99
C SER A 14 -0.42 11.61 3.73
N GLU A 15 -0.87 10.91 4.75
CA GLU A 15 -2.00 10.00 4.84
C GLU A 15 -3.31 10.64 4.42
N SER A 16 -3.50 11.94 4.68
CA SER A 16 -4.70 12.67 4.28
C SER A 16 -4.84 12.80 2.78
N LEU A 17 -3.72 12.89 2.04
CA LEU A 17 -3.73 12.90 0.57
C LEU A 17 -3.88 11.50 -0.02
N VAL A 18 -3.50 10.45 0.71
CA VAL A 18 -3.56 9.06 0.23
C VAL A 18 -5.00 8.64 -0.07
N VAL A 19 -5.96 9.01 0.79
CA VAL A 19 -7.37 8.64 0.64
C VAL A 19 -7.98 9.16 -0.68
N PRO A 20 -7.99 10.48 -0.96
CA PRO A 20 -8.53 11.00 -2.21
C PRO A 20 -7.73 10.54 -3.43
N MET A 21 -6.41 10.37 -3.32
CA MET A 21 -5.59 9.84 -4.43
C MET A 21 -5.92 8.39 -4.76
N THR A 22 -6.13 7.55 -3.75
CA THR A 22 -6.54 6.15 -3.94
C THR A 22 -7.93 6.07 -4.55
N ALA A 23 -8.89 6.86 -4.05
CA ALA A 23 -10.23 6.93 -4.61
C ALA A 23 -10.21 7.42 -6.07
N GLY A 24 -9.43 8.45 -6.38
CA GLY A 24 -9.22 8.96 -7.73
C GLY A 24 -8.60 7.92 -8.66
N LEU A 25 -7.58 7.19 -8.18
CA LEU A 25 -6.91 6.14 -8.94
C LEU A 25 -7.88 4.99 -9.29
N ILE A 26 -8.62 4.48 -8.31
CA ILE A 26 -9.62 3.42 -8.52
C ILE A 26 -10.73 3.91 -9.44
N GLY A 27 -11.29 5.11 -9.19
CA GLY A 27 -12.34 5.69 -10.02
C GLY A 27 -11.88 5.89 -11.47
N MET A 28 -10.63 6.31 -11.67
CA MET A 28 -10.06 6.50 -13.01
C MET A 28 -9.79 5.15 -13.70
N ALA A 29 -9.37 4.12 -12.96
CA ALA A 29 -9.21 2.77 -13.49
C ALA A 29 -10.55 2.20 -13.99
N VAL A 30 -11.61 2.32 -13.18
CA VAL A 30 -12.98 1.88 -13.56
C VAL A 30 -13.50 2.64 -14.77
N ARG A 31 -13.31 3.96 -14.81
CA ARG A 31 -13.74 4.77 -15.95
C ARG A 31 -12.96 4.43 -17.22
N THR A 32 -11.67 4.15 -17.10
CA THR A 32 -10.80 3.79 -18.24
C THR A 32 -11.11 2.38 -18.76
N SER A 33 -11.48 1.43 -17.88
CA SER A 33 -11.86 0.08 -18.31
C SER A 33 -13.18 0.07 -19.10
N GLY A 34 -14.13 0.94 -18.74
CA GLY A 34 -15.40 1.12 -19.46
C GLY A 34 -15.31 1.98 -20.73
N ASP A 35 -14.44 2.99 -20.77
CA ASP A 35 -14.24 3.88 -21.92
C ASP A 35 -12.73 4.17 -22.13
N PRO A 36 -11.99 3.28 -22.81
CA PRO A 36 -10.53 3.35 -22.93
C PRO A 36 -10.06 4.36 -24.01
N ARG A 37 -10.61 5.58 -24.00
CA ARG A 37 -10.16 6.68 -24.88
C ARG A 37 -8.78 7.16 -24.45
N ALA A 38 -8.01 7.71 -25.41
CA ALA A 38 -6.67 8.25 -25.17
C ALA A 38 -6.62 9.21 -23.97
N ARG A 39 -7.63 10.09 -23.83
CA ARG A 39 -7.76 10.98 -22.68
C ARG A 39 -7.81 10.24 -21.34
N ASN A 40 -8.63 9.19 -21.22
CA ASN A 40 -8.79 8.47 -19.95
C ASN A 40 -7.53 7.66 -19.62
N VAL A 41 -6.86 7.09 -20.63
CA VAL A 41 -5.57 6.42 -20.50
C VAL A 41 -4.48 7.37 -19.97
N VAL A 42 -4.38 8.57 -20.55
CA VAL A 42 -3.44 9.60 -20.09
C VAL A 42 -3.78 10.07 -18.67
N LEU A 43 -5.06 10.33 -18.37
CA LEU A 43 -5.49 10.72 -17.02
C LEU A 43 -5.20 9.64 -15.98
N LEU A 44 -5.37 8.36 -16.31
CA LEU A 44 -5.00 7.25 -15.43
C LEU A 44 -3.50 7.25 -15.13
N GLY A 45 -2.66 7.48 -16.14
CA GLY A 45 -1.22 7.63 -15.95
C GLY A 45 -0.84 8.82 -15.06
N ILE A 46 -1.51 9.97 -15.24
CA ILE A 46 -1.29 11.18 -14.43
C ILE A 46 -1.67 10.92 -12.96
N VAL A 47 -2.88 10.41 -12.73
CA VAL A 47 -3.36 10.09 -11.38
C VAL A 47 -2.48 9.02 -10.73
N GLY A 48 -2.02 8.02 -11.50
CA GLY A 48 -1.08 7.01 -11.03
C GLY A 48 0.27 7.59 -10.60
N GLY A 49 0.83 8.53 -11.39
CA GLY A 49 2.07 9.21 -11.04
C GLY A 49 1.94 10.09 -9.80
N LEU A 50 0.86 10.87 -9.71
CA LEU A 50 0.57 11.68 -8.53
C LEU A 50 0.35 10.81 -7.29
N ALA A 51 -0.33 9.67 -7.42
CA ALA A 51 -0.55 8.73 -6.32
C ALA A 51 0.78 8.11 -5.85
N ALA A 52 1.67 7.76 -6.79
CA ALA A 52 3.01 7.27 -6.44
C ALA A 52 3.86 8.33 -5.72
N LEU A 53 3.69 9.61 -6.06
CA LEU A 53 4.38 10.73 -5.40
C LEU A 53 3.84 11.03 -4.00
N THR A 54 2.55 10.79 -3.73
CA THR A 54 2.04 10.89 -2.35
C THR A 54 2.47 9.71 -1.51
N ARG A 55 2.50 8.50 -2.10
CA ARG A 55 2.90 7.29 -1.40
C ARG A 55 3.41 6.23 -2.37
N ALA A 56 4.68 5.85 -2.21
CA ALA A 56 5.40 5.00 -3.17
C ALA A 56 4.74 3.64 -3.43
N GLU A 57 4.08 3.05 -2.43
CA GLU A 57 3.42 1.74 -2.57
C GLU A 57 2.16 1.78 -3.45
N LEU A 58 1.54 2.95 -3.66
CA LEU A 58 0.42 3.09 -4.60
C LEU A 58 0.85 2.85 -6.05
N LEU A 59 2.15 2.98 -6.36
CA LEU A 59 2.71 2.60 -7.65
C LEU A 59 2.49 1.11 -7.95
N LEU A 60 2.47 0.25 -6.92
CA LEU A 60 2.24 -1.19 -7.08
C LEU A 60 0.79 -1.52 -7.44
N ALA A 61 -0.17 -0.65 -7.07
CA ALA A 61 -1.57 -0.83 -7.42
C ALA A 61 -1.84 -0.51 -8.90
N LEU A 62 -1.11 0.44 -9.49
CA LEU A 62 -1.31 0.88 -10.86
C LEU A 62 -1.26 -0.23 -11.92
N PRO A 63 -0.24 -1.11 -12.00
CA PRO A 63 -0.20 -2.17 -13.00
C PRO A 63 -1.40 -3.09 -12.89
N ILE A 64 -1.81 -3.46 -11.66
CA ILE A 64 -2.98 -4.30 -11.39
C ILE A 64 -4.25 -3.62 -11.90
N LEU A 65 -4.44 -2.34 -11.58
CA LEU A 65 -5.58 -1.55 -12.02
C LEU A 65 -5.61 -1.29 -13.53
N ALA A 66 -4.45 -1.37 -14.20
CA ALA A 66 -4.32 -1.22 -15.65
C ALA A 66 -4.50 -2.55 -16.43
N ILE A 67 -4.47 -3.73 -15.77
CA ILE A 67 -4.68 -5.06 -16.41
C ILE A 67 -5.94 -5.13 -17.30
N PRO A 68 -7.10 -4.54 -16.93
CA PRO A 68 -8.28 -4.55 -17.80
C PRO A 68 -8.03 -3.99 -19.20
N LEU A 69 -7.05 -3.09 -19.37
CA LEU A 69 -6.65 -2.57 -20.68
C LEU A 69 -5.98 -3.62 -21.57
N LEU A 70 -5.25 -4.57 -20.97
CA LEU A 70 -4.55 -5.66 -21.68
C LEU A 70 -5.50 -6.81 -22.05
N THR A 71 -6.36 -7.20 -21.11
CA THR A 71 -7.26 -8.35 -21.31
C THR A 71 -8.36 -8.05 -22.33
N GLY A 72 -8.65 -6.76 -22.59
CA GLY A 72 -9.68 -6.31 -23.53
C GLY A 72 -11.08 -6.78 -23.16
N ARG A 73 -11.28 -7.21 -21.91
CA ARG A 73 -12.59 -7.38 -21.29
C ARG A 73 -13.15 -5.98 -21.00
N HIS A 74 -13.49 -5.27 -22.08
CA HIS A 74 -14.23 -4.03 -21.97
C HIS A 74 -15.67 -4.39 -21.63
N LEU A 75 -16.28 -3.61 -20.73
CA LEU A 75 -17.67 -3.79 -20.31
C LEU A 75 -18.69 -3.61 -21.46
N ARG A 76 -18.25 -3.32 -22.70
CA ARG A 76 -19.09 -2.81 -23.81
C ARG A 76 -18.81 -3.37 -25.21
N GLY A 77 -18.09 -4.48 -25.40
CA GLY A 77 -18.08 -5.21 -26.68
C GLY A 77 -16.74 -5.74 -27.18
N ASP A 78 -16.72 -6.15 -28.47
CA ASP A 78 -15.56 -6.76 -29.15
C ASP A 78 -14.31 -5.89 -29.05
N GLY A 79 -13.28 -6.47 -28.44
CA GLY A 79 -12.11 -5.71 -28.03
C GLY A 79 -11.17 -5.39 -29.19
N PRO A 80 -10.47 -4.24 -29.15
CA PRO A 80 -9.49 -3.83 -30.16
C PRO A 80 -8.36 -4.86 -30.29
N SER A 81 -7.57 -4.75 -31.37
CA SER A 81 -6.40 -5.62 -31.59
C SER A 81 -5.44 -5.60 -30.38
N GLY A 82 -4.74 -6.72 -30.15
CA GLY A 82 -3.82 -6.86 -29.01
C GLY A 82 -2.73 -5.77 -28.96
N PHE A 83 -2.32 -5.26 -30.13
CA PHE A 83 -1.36 -4.15 -30.23
C PHE A 83 -1.88 -2.86 -29.59
N ILE A 84 -3.14 -2.46 -29.87
CA ILE A 84 -3.74 -1.25 -29.28
C ILE A 84 -3.87 -1.39 -27.76
N ARG A 85 -4.17 -2.60 -27.27
CA ARG A 85 -4.26 -2.91 -25.83
C ARG A 85 -2.91 -2.70 -25.14
N LEU A 86 -1.86 -3.28 -25.71
CA LEU A 86 -0.49 -3.10 -25.22
C LEU A 86 -0.07 -1.63 -25.27
N GLN A 87 -0.34 -0.95 -26.38
CA GLN A 87 -0.03 0.47 -26.54
C GLN A 87 -0.67 1.31 -25.42
N ARG A 88 -1.95 1.10 -25.11
CA ARG A 88 -2.64 1.82 -24.02
C ARG A 88 -1.99 1.55 -22.66
N TYR A 89 -1.70 0.29 -22.35
CA TYR A 89 -1.07 -0.09 -21.09
C TYR A 89 0.32 0.56 -20.95
N VAL A 90 1.14 0.52 -22.01
CA VAL A 90 2.44 1.18 -22.05
C VAL A 90 2.30 2.69 -21.90
N THR A 91 1.30 3.31 -22.55
CA THR A 91 1.03 4.76 -22.41
C THR A 91 0.74 5.14 -20.96
N VAL A 92 -0.03 4.34 -20.21
CA VAL A 92 -0.25 4.60 -18.76
C VAL A 92 1.09 4.64 -18.03
N GLY A 93 1.93 3.62 -18.22
CA GLY A 93 3.25 3.54 -17.58
C GLY A 93 4.18 4.69 -17.95
N LEU A 94 4.23 5.08 -19.23
CA LEU A 94 5.05 6.20 -19.69
C LEU A 94 4.59 7.53 -19.11
N VAL A 95 3.28 7.78 -19.06
CA VAL A 95 2.73 9.01 -18.48
C VAL A 95 2.99 9.05 -16.97
N THR A 96 2.83 7.93 -16.27
CA THR A 96 3.18 7.82 -14.85
C THR A 96 4.65 8.12 -14.60
N ALA A 97 5.55 7.54 -15.39
CA ALA A 97 6.99 7.81 -15.31
C ALA A 97 7.32 9.28 -15.60
N ALA A 98 6.65 9.90 -16.58
CA ALA A 98 6.84 11.31 -16.90
C ALA A 98 6.40 12.23 -15.75
N VAL A 99 5.30 11.91 -15.04
CA VAL A 99 4.85 12.67 -13.87
C VAL A 99 5.80 12.52 -12.68
N MET A 100 6.33 11.31 -12.45
CA MET A 100 7.31 11.07 -11.39
C MET A 100 8.71 11.64 -11.73
N GLY A 101 9.00 11.79 -13.02
CA GLY A 101 10.32 12.14 -13.56
C GLY A 101 11.01 13.32 -12.88
N PRO A 102 10.37 14.49 -12.73
CA PRO A 102 11.00 15.66 -12.09
C PRO A 102 11.49 15.37 -10.67
N TRP A 103 10.71 14.63 -9.88
CA TRP A 103 11.08 14.26 -8.51
C TRP A 103 12.22 13.23 -8.48
N VAL A 104 12.13 12.20 -9.32
CA VAL A 104 13.18 11.18 -9.46
C VAL A 104 14.50 11.81 -9.88
N VAL A 105 14.49 12.67 -10.91
CA VAL A 105 15.68 13.37 -11.41
C VAL A 105 16.28 14.27 -10.33
N ARG A 106 15.45 15.04 -9.61
CA ARG A 106 15.91 15.84 -8.46
C ARG A 106 16.61 14.95 -7.44
N ASN A 107 15.99 13.86 -7.02
CA ASN A 107 16.55 13.01 -5.96
C ASN A 107 17.88 12.38 -6.37
N LEU A 108 17.96 11.85 -7.60
CA LEU A 108 19.19 11.27 -8.14
C LEU A 108 20.32 12.30 -8.34
N ALA A 109 20.00 13.59 -8.44
CA ALA A 109 20.97 14.66 -8.57
C ALA A 109 21.41 15.27 -7.23
N VAL A 110 20.61 15.09 -6.17
CA VAL A 110 20.83 15.75 -4.87
C VAL A 110 21.44 14.80 -3.84
N PHE A 111 21.00 13.55 -3.81
CA PHE A 111 21.43 12.56 -2.81
C PHE A 111 22.70 11.82 -3.24
N ASP A 112 23.53 11.47 -2.27
CA ASP A 112 24.79 10.74 -2.52
C ASP A 112 24.53 9.29 -2.98
N GLU A 113 23.48 8.65 -2.46
CA GLU A 113 23.03 7.31 -2.85
C GLU A 113 21.73 7.37 -3.68
N PRO A 114 21.47 6.40 -4.58
CA PRO A 114 20.28 6.44 -5.45
C PRO A 114 18.95 6.40 -4.68
N VAL A 115 18.25 7.54 -4.66
CA VAL A 115 16.88 7.66 -4.12
C VAL A 115 15.88 7.88 -5.24
N TRP A 116 15.00 6.90 -5.47
CA TRP A 116 13.97 7.01 -6.52
C TRP A 116 12.77 7.86 -6.08
N LEU A 117 12.19 7.54 -4.91
CA LEU A 117 11.00 8.22 -4.40
C LEU A 117 11.20 8.75 -2.98
N SER A 118 11.71 7.92 -2.07
CA SER A 118 11.88 8.25 -0.65
C SER A 118 13.04 7.45 -0.04
N ASN A 119 13.62 8.00 1.01
CA ASN A 119 14.75 7.45 1.80
C ASN A 119 14.32 7.15 3.26
N GLY A 120 13.07 6.75 3.47
CA GLY A 120 12.53 6.40 4.79
C GLY A 120 12.43 4.90 5.07
N THR A 121 12.76 4.04 4.10
CA THR A 121 12.54 2.59 4.22
C THR A 121 13.60 1.90 5.07
N GLY A 122 14.85 2.33 4.97
CA GLY A 122 15.97 1.78 5.71
C GLY A 122 15.81 1.94 7.21
N ILE A 123 15.44 3.15 7.68
CA ILE A 123 15.19 3.37 9.11
C ILE A 123 14.01 2.52 9.62
N LEU A 124 12.95 2.36 8.83
CA LEU A 124 11.85 1.46 9.17
C LEU A 124 12.31 0.00 9.27
N ILE A 125 13.15 -0.46 8.34
CA ILE A 125 13.74 -1.81 8.37
C ILE A 125 14.58 -2.00 9.63
N ALA A 126 15.43 -1.04 10.01
CA ALA A 126 16.20 -1.10 11.26
C ALA A 126 15.28 -1.16 12.49
N GLN A 127 14.30 -0.26 12.59
CA GLN A 127 13.42 -0.15 13.75
C GLN A 127 12.49 -1.35 13.92
N THR A 128 12.24 -2.12 12.86
CA THR A 128 11.36 -3.29 12.89
C THR A 128 12.10 -4.62 12.98
N ASN A 129 13.43 -4.63 12.83
CA ASN A 129 14.26 -5.83 12.88
C ASN A 129 15.37 -5.70 13.91
N CYS A 130 15.02 -5.98 15.16
CA CYS A 130 15.91 -5.99 16.31
C CYS A 130 15.38 -6.96 17.38
N HIS A 131 16.13 -7.12 18.47
CA HIS A 131 15.75 -8.01 19.57
C HIS A 131 14.35 -7.72 20.13
N ASP A 132 14.02 -6.46 20.36
CA ASP A 132 12.75 -6.10 21.00
C ASP A 132 11.52 -6.32 20.12
N THR A 133 11.69 -6.28 18.80
CA THR A 133 10.61 -6.54 17.83
C THR A 133 10.48 -8.01 17.46
N TYR A 134 11.44 -8.84 17.85
CA TYR A 134 11.44 -10.29 17.61
C TYR A 134 11.13 -11.11 18.88
N TYR A 135 11.62 -10.65 20.03
CA TYR A 135 11.58 -11.36 21.30
C TYR A 135 11.01 -10.52 22.45
N GLY A 136 11.17 -9.19 22.39
CA GLY A 136 10.70 -8.28 23.44
C GLY A 136 9.21 -7.95 23.39
N GLU A 137 8.85 -6.81 23.98
CA GLU A 137 7.45 -6.39 24.16
C GLU A 137 6.81 -5.85 22.86
N LYS A 138 7.64 -5.34 21.94
CA LYS A 138 7.19 -4.73 20.68
C LYS A 138 7.17 -5.73 19.52
N GLN A 139 6.89 -7.00 19.82
CA GLN A 139 6.90 -8.07 18.84
C GLN A 139 6.00 -7.79 17.63
N GLY A 140 6.56 -7.90 16.43
CA GLY A 140 5.86 -7.63 15.17
C GLY A 140 5.51 -6.14 14.95
N SER A 141 6.07 -5.23 15.75
CA SER A 141 5.92 -3.77 15.60
C SER A 141 7.30 -3.14 15.34
N TRP A 142 7.44 -1.85 15.59
CA TRP A 142 8.69 -1.11 15.53
C TRP A 142 9.09 -0.59 16.92
N ARG A 143 10.38 -0.29 17.08
CA ARG A 143 10.92 0.35 18.27
C ARG A 143 11.96 1.40 17.88
N PHE A 144 11.82 2.61 18.41
CA PHE A 144 12.69 3.75 18.07
C PHE A 144 14.16 3.47 18.39
N GLU A 145 14.41 2.89 19.56
CA GLU A 145 15.75 2.62 20.08
C GLU A 145 16.53 1.60 19.23
N CYS A 146 15.84 0.82 18.39
CA CYS A 146 16.49 -0.12 17.47
C CYS A 146 17.23 0.57 16.31
N ALA A 147 17.01 1.87 16.09
CA ALA A 147 17.80 2.68 15.16
C ALA A 147 18.95 3.44 15.86
N LEU A 148 19.23 3.17 17.13
CA LEU A 148 20.35 3.80 17.84
C LEU A 148 21.61 2.91 17.81
N PRO A 149 22.81 3.51 17.77
CA PRO A 149 23.07 4.93 17.53
C PRO A 149 22.77 5.33 16.08
N PRO A 150 22.40 6.59 15.80
CA PRO A 150 22.20 7.03 14.42
C PRO A 150 23.52 6.92 13.63
N PRO A 151 23.49 6.59 12.33
CA PRO A 151 24.65 6.69 11.45
C PRO A 151 25.13 8.14 11.38
N LEU A 152 26.38 8.36 11.79
CA LEU A 152 27.05 9.65 11.80
C LEU A 152 28.38 9.53 11.06
N GLY A 153 28.91 10.67 10.61
CA GLY A 153 30.20 10.74 9.95
C GLY A 153 31.36 10.52 10.92
N PRO A 154 32.61 10.46 10.42
CA PRO A 154 33.80 10.19 11.24
C PRO A 154 34.00 11.16 12.41
N GLU A 155 33.49 12.39 12.31
CA GLU A 155 33.60 13.44 13.34
C GLU A 155 32.27 13.62 14.11
N GLY A 156 31.30 12.72 13.96
CA GLY A 156 29.99 12.78 14.63
C GLY A 156 28.97 13.70 13.95
N GLN A 157 29.27 14.23 12.77
CA GLN A 157 28.35 15.05 11.97
C GLN A 157 27.21 14.22 11.36
N ALA A 158 26.09 14.88 11.08
CA ALA A 158 25.03 14.26 10.28
C ALA A 158 25.55 14.00 8.86
N VAL A 159 25.32 12.78 8.36
CA VAL A 159 25.60 12.41 6.96
C VAL A 159 24.32 12.53 6.14
N ASP A 160 24.47 12.58 4.82
CA ASP A 160 23.38 12.61 3.85
C ASP A 160 22.30 11.56 4.16
N GLU A 161 21.03 11.93 4.01
CA GLU A 161 19.92 11.07 4.43
C GLU A 161 19.84 9.75 3.63
N SER A 162 20.30 9.74 2.37
CA SER A 162 20.36 8.52 1.57
C SER A 162 21.43 7.55 2.08
N VAL A 163 22.59 8.06 2.50
CA VAL A 163 23.65 7.27 3.14
C VAL A 163 23.16 6.70 4.47
N ARG A 164 22.42 7.49 5.26
CA ARG A 164 21.78 7.01 6.50
C ARG A 164 20.77 5.90 6.22
N ASP A 165 19.94 6.03 5.18
CA ASP A 165 18.97 5.01 4.79
C ASP A 165 19.63 3.68 4.44
N VAL A 166 20.74 3.72 3.67
CA VAL A 166 21.51 2.53 3.30
C VAL A 166 22.05 1.82 4.54
N GLU A 167 22.69 2.55 5.46
CA GLU A 167 23.24 1.97 6.69
C GLU A 167 22.16 1.39 7.60
N TYR A 168 21.03 2.09 7.77
CA TYR A 168 19.90 1.54 8.53
C TYR A 168 19.33 0.28 7.89
N ARG A 169 19.13 0.30 6.57
CA ARG A 169 18.64 -0.85 5.82
C ARG A 169 19.54 -2.05 6.03
N ARG A 170 20.86 -1.85 5.93
CA ARG A 170 21.85 -2.88 6.19
C ARG A 170 21.67 -3.49 7.58
N ARG A 171 21.67 -2.67 8.64
CA ARG A 171 21.51 -3.16 10.03
C ARG A 171 20.27 -4.01 10.22
N GLY A 172 19.12 -3.56 9.72
CA GLY A 172 17.88 -4.31 9.88
C GLY A 172 17.80 -5.57 9.00
N ILE A 173 18.41 -5.57 7.81
CA ILE A 173 18.53 -6.77 6.98
C ILE A 173 19.49 -7.78 7.62
N ASP A 174 20.65 -7.34 8.10
CA ASP A 174 21.64 -8.19 8.79
C ASP A 174 20.97 -8.91 9.97
N TYR A 175 20.23 -8.16 10.80
CA TYR A 175 19.48 -8.75 11.92
C TYR A 175 18.42 -9.76 11.46
N LEU A 176 17.68 -9.46 10.39
CA LEU A 176 16.68 -10.38 9.83
C LEU A 176 17.34 -11.65 9.31
N THR A 177 18.46 -11.54 8.59
CA THR A 177 19.19 -12.66 8.01
C THR A 177 19.83 -13.55 9.06
N ASP A 178 20.18 -13.00 10.23
CA ASP A 178 20.65 -13.77 11.39
C ASP A 178 19.51 -14.52 12.11
N HIS A 179 18.25 -14.13 11.89
CA HIS A 179 17.07 -14.67 12.59
C HIS A 179 15.95 -15.16 11.65
N PRO A 180 16.24 -15.92 10.58
CA PRO A 180 15.27 -16.19 9.51
C PRO A 180 14.09 -17.04 10.00
N ARG A 181 14.36 -18.04 10.85
CA ARG A 181 13.31 -18.90 11.41
C ARG A 181 12.38 -18.11 12.33
N ARG A 182 12.92 -17.25 13.19
CA ARG A 182 12.12 -16.42 14.11
C ARG A 182 11.28 -15.42 13.31
N PHE A 183 11.88 -14.81 12.30
CA PHE A 183 11.19 -13.89 11.40
C PHE A 183 9.95 -14.56 10.78
N ALA A 184 10.14 -15.70 10.11
CA ALA A 184 9.06 -16.38 9.39
C ALA A 184 7.97 -16.94 10.33
N THR A 185 8.35 -17.55 11.46
CA THR A 185 7.40 -18.29 12.32
C THR A 185 6.72 -17.43 13.37
N HIS A 186 7.34 -16.33 13.81
CA HIS A 186 6.82 -15.49 14.89
C HIS A 186 6.53 -14.06 14.45
N VAL A 187 7.46 -13.43 13.73
CA VAL A 187 7.34 -12.00 13.41
C VAL A 187 6.32 -11.77 12.30
N VAL A 188 6.37 -12.55 11.21
CA VAL A 188 5.44 -12.42 10.08
C VAL A 188 3.99 -12.62 10.50
N PRO A 189 3.59 -13.70 11.22
CA PRO A 189 2.22 -13.85 11.69
C PRO A 189 1.76 -12.72 12.60
N LYS A 190 2.64 -12.18 13.46
CA LYS A 190 2.32 -11.05 14.33
C LYS A 190 2.16 -9.74 13.57
N ARG A 191 2.97 -9.50 12.53
CA ARG A 191 2.82 -8.34 11.63
C ARG A 191 1.48 -8.41 10.87
N ILE A 192 1.14 -9.57 10.33
CA ILE A 192 -0.16 -9.82 9.68
C ILE A 192 -1.30 -9.63 10.69
N GLY A 193 -1.18 -10.21 11.89
CA GLY A 193 -2.16 -10.06 12.96
C GLY A 193 -2.35 -8.60 13.37
N ARG A 194 -1.28 -7.81 13.48
CA ARG A 194 -1.37 -6.37 13.76
C ARG A 194 -2.05 -5.59 12.64
N TYR A 195 -1.74 -5.91 11.39
CA TYR A 195 -2.36 -5.28 10.23
C TYR A 195 -3.89 -5.44 10.24
N TRP A 196 -4.39 -6.62 10.62
CA TRP A 196 -5.83 -6.90 10.75
C TRP A 196 -6.42 -6.51 12.11
N GLY A 197 -5.64 -5.95 13.03
CA GLY A 197 -6.09 -5.64 14.39
C GLY A 197 -6.36 -6.88 15.27
N LEU A 198 -5.90 -8.07 14.86
CA LEU A 198 -6.05 -9.34 15.58
C LEU A 198 -4.96 -9.57 16.63
N TYR A 199 -3.81 -8.91 16.51
CA TYR A 199 -2.70 -9.03 17.46
C TYR A 199 -2.35 -7.67 18.09
N ALA A 200 -2.43 -7.61 19.43
CA ALA A 200 -2.11 -6.44 20.25
C ALA A 200 -2.69 -5.09 19.73
N PRO A 201 -3.98 -5.02 19.34
CA PRO A 201 -4.55 -3.81 18.75
C PRO A 201 -4.55 -2.62 19.71
N ILE A 202 -4.81 -2.83 21.00
CA ILE A 202 -4.81 -1.74 21.98
C ILE A 202 -3.41 -1.14 22.16
N ASN A 203 -2.37 -1.98 22.17
CA ASN A 203 -0.98 -1.50 22.25
C ASN A 203 -0.60 -0.67 21.01
N GLN A 204 -1.15 -1.02 19.84
CA GLN A 204 -0.98 -0.23 18.62
C GLN A 204 -1.66 1.13 18.78
N LEU A 205 -2.93 1.16 19.20
CA LEU A 205 -3.66 2.42 19.39
C LEU A 205 -3.02 3.34 20.45
N GLN A 206 -2.45 2.77 21.51
CA GLN A 206 -1.71 3.53 22.51
C GLN A 206 -0.40 4.10 21.96
N ALA A 207 0.34 3.33 21.15
CA ALA A 207 1.55 3.80 20.50
C ALA A 207 1.23 4.95 19.54
N ASP A 208 0.18 4.82 18.74
CA ASP A 208 -0.34 5.84 17.83
C ASP A 208 -0.71 7.14 18.58
N THR A 209 -1.33 7.05 19.76
CA THR A 209 -1.63 8.23 20.59
C THR A 209 -0.36 8.91 21.10
N LEU A 210 0.66 8.15 21.51
CA LEU A 210 1.89 8.69 22.08
C LEU A 210 2.83 9.27 21.02
N VAL A 211 2.93 8.65 19.86
CA VAL A 211 3.87 9.00 18.80
C VAL A 211 3.26 10.02 17.82
N GLU A 212 2.01 9.82 17.43
CA GLU A 212 1.36 10.61 16.37
C GLU A 212 0.31 11.59 16.92
N GLY A 213 0.07 11.61 18.23
CA GLY A 213 -0.90 12.53 18.84
C GLY A 213 -2.37 12.18 18.53
N ARG A 214 -2.64 10.97 18.04
CA ARG A 214 -3.98 10.51 17.65
C ARG A 214 -4.92 10.38 18.85
N SER A 215 -6.18 10.79 18.69
CA SER A 215 -7.21 10.58 19.70
C SER A 215 -7.49 9.10 19.91
N PHE A 216 -7.22 8.59 21.10
CA PHE A 216 -7.45 7.19 21.45
C PHE A 216 -8.91 6.76 21.23
N ARG A 217 -9.88 7.60 21.64
CA ARG A 217 -11.31 7.29 21.49
C ARG A 217 -11.72 7.16 20.03
N LEU A 218 -11.23 8.05 19.17
CA LEU A 218 -11.52 7.99 17.73
C LEU A 218 -10.84 6.80 17.07
N SER A 219 -9.66 6.40 17.56
CA SER A 219 -8.95 5.22 17.06
C SER A 219 -9.67 3.93 17.43
N VAL A 220 -10.23 3.84 18.65
CA VAL A 220 -11.09 2.71 19.07
C VAL A 220 -12.36 2.66 18.23
N LEU A 221 -12.99 3.80 17.95
CA LEU A 221 -14.14 3.86 17.05
C LEU A 221 -13.79 3.35 15.65
N GLY A 222 -12.64 3.76 15.10
CA GLY A 222 -12.14 3.27 13.81
C GLY A 222 -11.94 1.76 13.79
N LEU A 223 -11.36 1.19 14.86
CA LEU A 223 -11.19 -0.26 14.99
C LEU A 223 -12.55 -0.99 15.04
N ALA A 224 -13.51 -0.48 15.78
CA ALA A 224 -14.86 -1.06 15.85
C ALA A 224 -15.57 -1.02 14.49
N GLN A 225 -15.48 0.12 13.79
CA GLN A 225 -16.04 0.26 12.45
C GLN A 225 -15.40 -0.73 11.47
N PHE A 226 -14.08 -0.89 11.52
CA PHE A 226 -13.37 -1.88 10.71
C PHE A 226 -13.85 -3.31 11.00
N ALA A 227 -13.99 -3.69 12.27
CA ALA A 227 -14.47 -5.02 12.66
C ALA A 227 -15.88 -5.30 12.12
N VAL A 228 -16.79 -4.32 12.18
CA VAL A 228 -18.14 -4.44 11.61
C VAL A 228 -18.10 -4.64 10.10
N VAL A 229 -17.32 -3.82 9.38
CA VAL A 229 -17.19 -3.95 7.92
C VAL A 229 -16.59 -5.30 7.53
N ALA A 230 -15.57 -5.76 8.27
CA ALA A 230 -14.95 -7.06 8.04
C ALA A 230 -15.94 -8.23 8.25
N ALA A 231 -16.74 -8.18 9.32
CA ALA A 231 -17.77 -9.19 9.59
C ALA A 231 -18.87 -9.21 8.53
N LEU A 232 -19.31 -8.03 8.08
CA LEU A 232 -20.28 -7.91 6.99
C LEU A 232 -19.71 -8.44 5.67
N ALA A 233 -18.43 -8.18 5.38
CA ALA A 233 -17.76 -8.72 4.20
C ALA A 233 -17.65 -10.25 4.23
N ALA A 234 -17.27 -10.83 5.38
CA ALA A 234 -17.19 -12.28 5.56
C ALA A 234 -18.55 -12.96 5.40
N SER A 235 -19.60 -12.45 6.06
CA SER A 235 -20.95 -13.00 5.95
C SER A 235 -21.56 -12.82 4.54
N GLY A 236 -21.18 -11.76 3.83
CA GLY A 236 -21.54 -11.56 2.44
C GLY A 236 -20.90 -12.58 1.49
N HIS A 237 -19.64 -12.95 1.73
CA HIS A 237 -18.93 -13.95 0.94
C HIS A 237 -19.56 -15.34 1.06
N GLU A 238 -19.84 -15.78 2.29
CA GLU A 238 -20.46 -17.09 2.56
C GLU A 238 -21.82 -17.21 1.85
N ARG A 239 -22.63 -16.15 1.89
CA ARG A 239 -23.93 -16.13 1.22
C ARG A 239 -23.82 -16.08 -0.31
N PHE A 240 -22.75 -15.48 -0.85
CA PHE A 240 -22.49 -15.48 -2.29
C PHE A 240 -22.09 -16.88 -2.78
N ASP A 241 -21.24 -17.58 -2.03
CA ASP A 241 -20.85 -18.96 -2.34
C ASP A 241 -22.05 -19.91 -2.31
N ASP A 242 -22.92 -19.78 -1.30
CA ASP A 242 -24.18 -20.53 -1.21
C ASP A 242 -25.09 -20.25 -2.41
N TYR A 243 -25.21 -18.98 -2.82
CA TYR A 243 -26.01 -18.58 -3.97
C TYR A 243 -25.47 -19.15 -5.29
N VAL A 244 -24.14 -19.12 -5.49
CA VAL A 244 -23.49 -19.71 -6.67
C VAL A 244 -23.65 -21.23 -6.67
N ALA A 245 -23.47 -21.89 -5.53
CA ALA A 245 -23.67 -23.33 -5.40
C ALA A 245 -25.13 -23.77 -5.66
N HIS A 246 -26.11 -22.99 -5.19
CA HIS A 246 -27.53 -23.22 -5.50
C HIS A 246 -27.86 -22.93 -6.97
N SER A 247 -27.22 -21.93 -7.59
CA SER A 247 -27.46 -21.58 -8.99
C SER A 247 -26.85 -22.59 -9.97
N CYS A 248 -25.73 -23.23 -9.61
CA CYS A 248 -25.09 -24.29 -10.40
C CYS A 248 -25.74 -25.68 -10.23
N SER A 249 -26.59 -25.87 -9.21
CA SER A 249 -27.32 -27.12 -8.98
C SER A 249 -28.73 -27.15 -9.60
N LEU A 250 -29.19 -26.02 -10.16
CA LEU A 250 -30.41 -25.95 -10.95
C LEU A 250 -30.12 -26.38 -12.41
N PRO A 251 -30.94 -27.26 -13.01
CA PRO A 251 -30.79 -27.64 -14.43
C PRO A 251 -31.02 -26.42 -15.35
N PRO A 252 -30.46 -26.39 -16.57
CA PRO A 252 -30.69 -25.27 -17.49
C PRO A 252 -32.18 -25.17 -17.85
N CYS A 253 -32.67 -23.93 -17.97
CA CYS A 253 -34.04 -23.63 -18.39
C CYS A 253 -34.39 -24.34 -19.72
N PRO A 254 -35.67 -24.69 -19.95
CA PRO A 254 -36.09 -25.29 -21.21
C PRO A 254 -35.80 -24.33 -22.36
N SER A 255 -35.21 -24.86 -23.42
CA SER A 255 -35.05 -24.19 -24.71
C SER A 255 -36.43 -23.78 -25.23
N TRP A 256 -36.68 -22.47 -25.29
CA TRP A 256 -37.74 -21.91 -26.11
C TRP A 256 -37.23 -21.90 -27.55
N GLU A 257 -37.68 -22.87 -28.34
CA GLU A 257 -37.69 -22.80 -29.81
C GLU A 257 -39.16 -22.79 -30.27
N PRO A 258 -39.46 -22.11 -31.39
CA PRO A 258 -40.68 -21.32 -31.62
C PRO A 258 -41.98 -22.10 -31.86
#